data_AF-A0A0K1E211-F1
#
_entry.id   AF-A0A0K1E211-F1
#
_cell.length_a   1.000
_cell.length_b   1.000
_cell.length_c   1.000
_cell.angle_alpha   90.00
_cell.angle_beta   90.00
_cell.angle_gamma   90.00
#
_symmetry.space_group_name_H-M   'P 1'
#
loop_
_entity.id
_entity.type
_entity.pdbx_description
1 polymer ?
#
loop_
_entity_poly.entity_id
_entity_poly.type
_entity_poly.pdbx_seq_one_letter_code
_entity_poly.pdbx_strand_id
1 'polypeptide(L)'
;MAPVLKEVEARLGEGWRMQWGPPPGGVYLLKEVYMAEPEEASAYCGEGDLVVVYVVAALEGGLNVVYGRVKPGLSKCPMATFMRRFAKSKARQAVKTLIDFATGVDKVPLFQINPELIRFAGLCDEYPVVCEDPVVVVSKLVAASARQLRQREAEQPPRPQTWLLEELVKILREKIELDAGFVEVVKKIVEDPERLRECYV
;
A
#
# COMPACT_ATOMS: atom_id res chain seq x y z
N MET A 1 12.96 -31.18 -0.88
CA MET A 1 13.00 -29.71 -1.01
C MET A 1 11.60 -29.25 -1.33
N ALA A 2 11.02 -28.38 -0.50
CA ALA A 2 9.65 -27.88 -0.67
C ALA A 2 9.46 -27.26 -2.07
N PRO A 3 8.29 -27.41 -2.72
CA PRO A 3 8.04 -26.89 -4.07
C PRO A 3 8.36 -25.40 -4.22
N VAL A 4 8.04 -24.59 -3.21
CA VAL A 4 8.32 -23.15 -3.14
C VAL A 4 9.82 -22.84 -3.28
N LEU A 5 10.69 -23.64 -2.66
CA LEU A 5 12.14 -23.40 -2.71
C LEU A 5 12.72 -23.66 -4.10
N LYS A 6 12.19 -24.65 -4.83
CA LYS A 6 12.57 -24.91 -6.22
C LYS A 6 12.16 -23.77 -7.14
N GLU A 7 10.97 -23.20 -6.92
CA GLU A 7 10.50 -22.07 -7.71
C GLU A 7 11.37 -20.83 -7.47
N VAL A 8 11.65 -20.51 -6.20
CA VAL A 8 12.52 -19.38 -5.84
C VAL A 8 13.91 -19.52 -6.45
N GLU A 9 14.52 -20.71 -6.37
CA GLU A 9 15.82 -20.98 -6.97
C GLU A 9 15.82 -20.76 -8.49
N ALA A 10 14.79 -21.28 -9.18
CA ALA A 10 14.64 -21.12 -10.62
C ALA A 10 14.44 -19.65 -11.04
N ARG A 11 13.73 -18.86 -10.23
CA ARG A 11 13.48 -17.43 -10.48
C ARG A 11 14.71 -16.56 -10.22
N LEU A 12 15.49 -16.88 -9.20
CA LEU A 12 16.70 -16.13 -8.83
C LEU A 12 17.87 -16.41 -9.81
N GLY A 13 17.93 -17.62 -10.35
CA GLY A 13 18.94 -18.04 -11.31
C GLY A 13 20.32 -18.27 -10.69
N GLU A 14 21.36 -18.30 -11.52
CA GLU A 14 22.70 -18.69 -11.10
C GLU A 14 23.35 -17.70 -10.11
N GLY A 15 24.13 -18.26 -9.18
CA GLY A 15 24.94 -17.52 -8.22
C GLY A 15 24.26 -17.24 -6.88
N TRP A 16 22.99 -17.60 -6.73
CA TRP A 16 22.28 -17.59 -5.44
C TRP A 16 22.49 -18.90 -4.71
N ARG A 17 22.78 -18.84 -3.41
CA ARG A 17 22.97 -20.02 -2.57
C ARG A 17 21.95 -20.03 -1.45
N MET A 18 21.24 -21.14 -1.31
CA MET A 18 20.29 -21.34 -0.22
C MET A 18 21.01 -21.83 1.03
N GLN A 19 20.62 -21.26 2.18
CA GLN A 19 20.97 -21.75 3.50
C GLN A 19 19.73 -21.76 4.38
N TRP A 20 19.64 -22.73 5.29
CA TRP A 20 18.59 -22.75 6.31
C TRP A 20 18.89 -21.75 7.42
N GLY A 21 17.85 -21.10 7.92
CA GLY A 21 17.92 -20.13 9.00
C GLY A 21 17.55 -18.70 8.58
N PRO A 22 17.54 -17.78 9.55
CA PRO A 22 17.17 -16.38 9.32
C PRO A 22 18.19 -15.65 8.45
N PRO A 23 17.82 -14.52 7.82
CA PRO A 23 18.74 -13.71 7.08
C PRO A 23 19.76 -13.03 8.03
N PRO A 24 20.97 -12.69 7.55
CA PRO A 24 21.85 -11.80 8.29
C PRO A 24 21.21 -10.42 8.45
N GLY A 25 21.68 -9.64 9.43
CA GLY A 25 21.27 -8.25 9.60
C GLY A 25 21.60 -7.41 8.35
N GLY A 26 20.74 -6.43 8.06
CA GLY A 26 20.85 -5.59 6.88
C GLY A 26 19.71 -4.59 6.76
N VAL A 27 19.68 -3.89 5.62
CA VAL A 27 18.60 -2.97 5.25
C VAL A 27 17.49 -3.76 4.58
N TYR A 28 16.27 -3.66 5.12
CA TYR A 28 15.12 -4.36 4.58
C TYR A 28 14.53 -3.65 3.37
N LEU A 29 14.21 -4.43 2.35
CA LEU A 29 13.59 -3.96 1.12
C LEU A 29 12.14 -3.53 1.37
N LEU A 30 11.39 -4.31 2.13
CA LEU A 30 10.02 -3.95 2.52
C LEU A 30 10.04 -3.00 3.71
N LYS A 31 9.11 -2.05 3.73
CA LYS A 31 8.84 -1.26 4.93
C LYS A 31 8.29 -2.21 5.99
N GLU A 32 8.76 -2.04 7.22
CA GLU A 32 8.45 -2.93 8.34
C GLU A 32 6.93 -3.08 8.58
N VAL A 33 6.15 -2.01 8.37
CA VAL A 33 4.68 -2.01 8.52
C VAL A 33 3.95 -2.97 7.57
N TYR A 34 4.60 -3.41 6.48
CA TYR A 34 4.03 -4.36 5.51
C TYR A 34 4.59 -5.77 5.66
N MET A 35 5.43 -6.01 6.67
CA MET A 35 5.95 -7.32 6.98
C MET A 35 5.06 -7.98 8.03
N ALA A 36 4.72 -9.26 7.83
CA ALA A 36 3.95 -10.03 8.80
C ALA A 36 4.79 -10.28 10.06
N GLU A 37 4.12 -10.33 11.21
CA GLU A 37 4.78 -10.70 12.46
C GLU A 37 5.11 -12.20 12.48
N PRO A 38 6.21 -12.64 13.14
CA PRO A 38 6.60 -14.04 13.19
C PRO A 38 5.51 -14.96 13.76
N GLU A 39 4.71 -14.47 14.70
CA GLU A 39 3.61 -15.18 15.34
C GLU A 39 2.46 -15.44 14.36
N GLU A 40 2.14 -14.45 13.52
CA GLU A 40 1.12 -14.56 12.48
C GLU A 40 1.51 -15.62 11.45
N ALA A 41 2.77 -15.59 10.98
CA ALA A 41 3.29 -16.62 10.09
C ALA A 41 3.29 -18.01 10.75
N SER A 42 3.62 -18.08 12.03
CA SER A 42 3.70 -19.34 12.79
C SER A 42 2.36 -20.06 12.91
N ALA A 43 1.24 -19.34 12.86
CA ALA A 43 -0.11 -19.93 12.87
C ALA A 43 -0.35 -20.87 11.67
N TYR A 44 0.29 -20.59 10.53
CA TYR A 44 0.11 -21.34 9.28
C TYR A 44 1.12 -22.48 9.09
N CYS A 45 2.14 -22.56 9.93
CA CYS A 45 3.24 -23.52 9.76
C CYS A 45 2.98 -24.91 10.34
N GLY A 46 1.88 -25.09 11.09
CA GLY A 46 1.43 -26.39 11.57
C GLY A 46 0.55 -27.17 10.57
N GLU A 47 -0.03 -26.48 9.57
CA GLU A 47 -1.01 -27.05 8.63
C GLU A 47 -0.43 -27.36 7.23
N GLY A 48 0.87 -27.14 6.99
CA GLY A 48 1.52 -27.47 5.71
C GLY A 48 3.01 -27.14 5.60
N ASP A 49 3.60 -27.44 4.42
CA ASP A 49 5.02 -27.23 4.02
C ASP A 49 5.43 -25.74 3.89
N LEU A 50 4.87 -24.84 4.71
CA LEU A 50 5.15 -23.41 4.60
C LEU A 50 6.59 -23.11 5.06
N VAL A 51 7.40 -22.57 4.15
CA VAL A 51 8.77 -22.12 4.41
C VAL A 51 8.83 -20.62 4.24
N VAL A 52 9.32 -19.91 5.27
CA VAL A 52 9.56 -18.47 5.18
C VAL A 52 10.82 -18.25 4.35
N VAL A 53 10.70 -17.52 3.25
CA VAL A 53 11.80 -17.28 2.32
C VAL A 53 12.32 -15.86 2.48
N TYR A 54 13.65 -15.77 2.55
CA TYR A 54 14.39 -14.52 2.47
C TYR A 54 15.33 -14.53 1.27
N VAL A 55 15.52 -13.38 0.64
CA VAL A 55 16.46 -13.17 -0.46
C VAL A 55 17.41 -12.03 -0.09
N VAL A 56 18.71 -12.29 -0.14
CA VAL A 56 19.74 -11.41 0.42
C VAL A 56 20.79 -11.08 -0.63
N ALA A 57 20.87 -9.79 -0.96
CA ALA A 57 21.99 -9.24 -1.71
C ALA A 57 23.06 -8.75 -0.73
N ALA A 58 24.13 -9.54 -0.60
CA ALA A 58 25.27 -9.20 0.26
C ALA A 58 26.29 -8.36 -0.52
N LEU A 59 26.45 -7.09 -0.14
CA LEU A 59 27.39 -6.18 -0.80
C LEU A 59 28.78 -6.29 -0.16
N GLU A 60 29.81 -6.21 -0.98
CA GLU A 60 31.18 -6.02 -0.51
C GLU A 60 31.27 -4.76 0.38
N GLY A 61 31.83 -4.92 1.58
CA GLY A 61 31.82 -3.90 2.64
C GLY A 61 30.86 -4.21 3.79
N GLY A 62 30.13 -5.33 3.74
CA GLY A 62 29.35 -5.86 4.87
C GLY A 62 27.90 -5.38 4.94
N LEU A 63 27.45 -4.60 3.95
CA LEU A 63 26.06 -4.15 3.87
C LEU A 63 25.20 -5.21 3.16
N ASN A 64 24.20 -5.74 3.85
CA ASN A 64 23.21 -6.63 3.23
C ASN A 64 21.92 -5.87 2.92
N VAL A 65 21.34 -6.14 1.77
CA VAL A 65 19.95 -5.76 1.47
C VAL A 65 19.10 -7.02 1.50
N VAL A 66 18.05 -7.00 2.31
CA VAL A 66 17.26 -8.19 2.66
C VAL A 66 15.83 -8.00 2.18
N TYR A 67 15.34 -8.95 1.39
CA TYR A 67 13.94 -9.09 1.06
C TYR A 67 13.33 -10.28 1.80
N GLY A 68 12.14 -10.09 2.37
CA GLY A 68 11.34 -11.13 3.03
C GLY A 68 10.00 -10.55 3.46
N ARG A 69 8.95 -11.38 3.47
CA ARG A 69 7.57 -10.95 3.81
C ARG A 69 7.23 -11.03 5.29
N VAL A 70 8.06 -11.71 6.06
CA VAL A 70 7.92 -11.88 7.51
C VAL A 70 9.09 -11.20 8.18
N LYS A 71 8.88 -10.57 9.33
CA LYS A 71 9.96 -10.00 10.12
C LYS A 71 10.95 -11.08 10.57
N PRO A 72 12.25 -10.79 10.61
CA PRO A 72 13.22 -11.70 11.21
C PRO A 72 12.89 -11.89 12.69
N GLY A 73 12.82 -13.13 13.16
CA GLY A 73 12.47 -13.39 14.55
C GLY A 73 12.28 -14.87 14.82
N LEU A 74 12.00 -15.22 16.07
CA LEU A 74 11.66 -16.59 16.41
C LEU A 74 10.31 -16.93 15.80
N SER A 75 10.31 -17.87 14.86
CA SER A 75 9.10 -18.41 14.24
C SER A 75 9.12 -19.92 14.36
N LYS A 76 7.94 -20.53 14.44
CA LYS A 76 7.81 -21.99 14.33
C LYS A 76 8.03 -22.49 12.89
N CYS A 77 8.03 -21.57 11.92
CA CYS A 77 8.22 -21.88 10.52
C CYS A 77 9.69 -22.14 10.20
N PRO A 78 10.01 -23.14 9.36
CA PRO A 78 11.34 -23.25 8.78
C PRO A 78 11.63 -22.01 7.91
N MET A 79 12.85 -21.49 8.01
CA MET A 79 13.30 -20.32 7.24
C MET A 79 14.39 -20.72 6.25
N ALA A 80 14.26 -20.29 5.00
CA ALA A 80 15.26 -20.45 3.98
C ALA A 80 15.74 -19.09 3.49
N THR A 81 17.05 -18.89 3.49
CA THR A 81 17.68 -17.66 3.03
C THR A 81 18.49 -17.94 1.77
N PHE A 82 18.11 -17.29 0.66
CA PHE A 82 18.89 -17.28 -0.57
C PHE A 82 19.80 -16.09 -0.59
N MET A 83 21.11 -16.32 -0.68
CA MET A 83 22.11 -15.24 -0.60
C MET A 83 23.03 -15.25 -1.82
N ARG A 84 23.32 -14.05 -2.32
CA ARG A 84 24.34 -13.83 -3.34
C ARG A 84 25.22 -12.65 -2.96
N ARG A 85 26.53 -12.81 -3.17
CA ARG A 85 27.51 -11.73 -2.96
C ARG A 85 27.64 -10.89 -4.23
N PHE A 86 27.67 -9.58 -4.06
CA PHE A 86 27.82 -8.60 -5.13
C PHE A 86 29.02 -7.70 -4.86
N ALA A 87 29.80 -7.45 -5.92
CA ALA A 87 30.86 -6.46 -5.88
C ALA A 87 30.29 -5.06 -5.60
N LYS A 88 31.07 -4.19 -4.95
CA LYS A 88 30.61 -2.82 -4.63
C LYS A 88 30.16 -2.05 -5.87
N SER A 89 30.83 -2.25 -7.00
CA SER A 89 30.47 -1.66 -8.30
C SER A 89 29.10 -2.11 -8.84
N LYS A 90 28.58 -3.25 -8.37
CA LYS A 90 27.29 -3.82 -8.77
C LYS A 90 26.19 -3.60 -7.73
N ALA A 91 26.40 -2.74 -6.73
CA ALA A 91 25.44 -2.54 -5.64
C ALA A 91 24.06 -2.10 -6.14
N ARG A 92 23.98 -1.16 -7.09
CA ARG A 92 22.70 -0.73 -7.69
C ARG A 92 21.97 -1.88 -8.37
N GLN A 93 22.70 -2.68 -9.16
CA GLN A 93 22.15 -3.85 -9.84
C GLN A 93 21.64 -4.88 -8.84
N ALA A 94 22.35 -5.09 -7.73
CA ALA A 94 21.95 -6.03 -6.69
C ALA A 94 20.60 -5.65 -6.06
N VAL A 95 20.42 -4.36 -5.74
CA VAL A 95 19.14 -3.84 -5.23
C VAL A 95 18.04 -3.94 -6.28
N LYS A 96 18.33 -3.61 -7.54
CA LYS A 96 17.38 -3.77 -8.65
C LYS A 96 16.90 -5.22 -8.79
N THR A 97 17.79 -6.22 -8.71
CA THR A 97 17.40 -7.63 -8.75
C THR A 97 16.45 -8.02 -7.62
N LEU A 98 16.64 -7.49 -6.40
CA LEU A 98 15.70 -7.75 -5.31
C LEU A 98 14.33 -7.09 -5.54
N ILE A 99 14.30 -5.87 -6.10
CA ILE A 99 13.06 -5.18 -6.47
C ILE A 99 12.32 -5.93 -7.57
N ASP A 100 13.04 -6.40 -8.59
CA ASP A 100 12.49 -7.19 -9.70
C ASP A 100 11.90 -8.52 -9.18
N PHE A 101 12.58 -9.16 -8.23
CA PHE A 101 12.07 -10.36 -7.58
C PHE A 101 10.79 -10.07 -6.78
N ALA A 102 10.82 -9.05 -5.92
CA ALA A 102 9.68 -8.70 -5.06
C ALA A 102 8.44 -8.32 -5.89
N THR A 103 8.60 -7.50 -6.93
CA THR A 103 7.47 -7.02 -7.76
C THR A 103 7.05 -8.04 -8.82
N GLY A 104 8.00 -8.78 -9.39
CA GLY A 104 7.77 -9.72 -10.48
C GLY A 104 7.28 -11.09 -10.02
N VAL A 105 7.90 -11.64 -8.98
CA VAL A 105 7.61 -12.99 -8.45
C VAL A 105 6.54 -12.91 -7.38
N ASP A 106 6.82 -12.16 -6.31
CA ASP A 106 5.93 -12.09 -5.14
C ASP A 106 4.80 -11.06 -5.29
N LYS A 107 4.75 -10.35 -6.42
CA LYS A 107 3.73 -9.35 -6.77
C LYS A 107 3.57 -8.26 -5.71
N VAL A 108 4.66 -7.92 -5.02
CA VAL A 108 4.66 -6.87 -4.01
C VAL A 108 4.46 -5.50 -4.67
N PRO A 109 3.49 -4.69 -4.22
CA PRO A 109 3.33 -3.33 -4.70
C PRO A 109 4.52 -2.43 -4.34
N LEU A 110 4.96 -1.57 -5.27
CA LEU A 110 6.11 -0.67 -5.08
C LEU A 110 5.98 0.26 -3.87
N PHE A 111 4.76 0.68 -3.49
CA PHE A 111 4.57 1.54 -2.32
C PHE A 111 4.91 0.85 -0.99
N GLN A 112 4.97 -0.49 -0.96
CA GLN A 112 5.37 -1.27 0.20
C GLN A 112 6.90 -1.39 0.34
N ILE A 113 7.63 -1.11 -0.74
CA ILE A 113 9.09 -1.12 -0.77
C ILE A 113 9.63 0.18 -0.18
N ASN A 114 10.78 0.10 0.49
CA ASN A 114 11.50 1.24 1.03
C ASN A 114 11.93 2.19 -0.11
N PRO A 115 11.44 3.45 -0.13
CA PRO A 115 11.71 4.38 -1.21
C PRO A 115 13.20 4.72 -1.36
N GLU A 116 13.99 4.65 -0.29
CA GLU A 116 15.44 4.91 -0.38
C GLU A 116 16.16 3.85 -1.22
N LEU A 117 15.69 2.60 -1.19
CA LEU A 117 16.26 1.53 -2.00
C LEU A 117 15.83 1.64 -3.47
N ILE A 118 14.63 2.15 -3.73
CA ILE A 118 14.16 2.47 -5.10
C ILE A 118 15.00 3.61 -5.68
N ARG A 119 15.23 4.68 -4.90
CA ARG A 119 16.13 5.79 -5.26
C ARG A 119 17.54 5.30 -5.53
N PHE A 120 18.08 4.47 -4.63
CA PHE A 120 19.42 3.91 -4.77
C PHE A 120 19.56 3.04 -6.04
N ALA A 121 18.53 2.26 -6.38
CA ALA A 121 18.50 1.45 -7.59
C ALA A 121 18.40 2.29 -8.88
N GLY A 122 18.12 3.60 -8.77
CA GLY A 122 17.96 4.50 -9.91
C GLY A 122 16.63 4.30 -10.64
N LEU A 123 15.58 3.86 -9.95
CA LEU A 123 14.28 3.54 -10.55
C LEU A 123 13.26 4.69 -10.43
N CYS A 124 13.66 5.88 -10.02
CA CYS A 124 12.74 7.00 -9.83
C CYS A 124 12.22 7.61 -11.12
N ASP A 125 12.96 7.47 -12.23
CA ASP A 125 12.46 7.90 -13.54
C ASP A 125 11.30 6.99 -14.00
N GLU A 126 11.36 5.71 -13.64
CA GLU A 126 10.31 4.72 -13.91
C GLU A 126 9.13 4.88 -12.94
N TYR A 127 9.39 5.30 -11.69
CA TYR A 127 8.41 5.38 -10.60
C TYR A 127 8.45 6.71 -9.84
N PRO A 128 8.15 7.85 -10.48
CA PRO A 128 8.34 9.17 -9.88
C PRO A 128 7.50 9.36 -8.62
N VAL A 129 6.25 8.88 -8.60
CA VAL A 129 5.32 9.04 -7.47
C VAL A 129 5.81 8.34 -6.20
N VAL A 130 6.57 7.25 -6.31
CA VAL A 130 7.10 6.50 -5.16
C VAL A 130 8.34 7.18 -4.57
N CYS A 131 9.09 7.91 -5.39
CA CYS A 131 10.26 8.65 -4.99
C CYS A 131 9.96 10.10 -4.59
N GLU A 132 8.81 10.65 -4.97
CA GLU A 132 8.37 11.98 -4.56
C GLU A 132 8.04 12.05 -3.06
N ASP A 133 8.26 13.21 -2.46
CA ASP A 133 7.85 13.45 -1.08
C ASP A 133 6.31 13.43 -0.97
N PRO A 134 5.72 12.75 0.03
CA PRO A 134 4.28 12.71 0.24
C PRO A 134 3.62 14.10 0.22
N VAL A 135 4.29 15.13 0.74
CA VAL A 135 3.79 16.52 0.73
C VAL A 135 3.63 17.06 -0.69
N VAL A 136 4.58 16.74 -1.57
CA VAL A 136 4.54 17.15 -2.98
C VAL A 136 3.41 16.44 -3.71
N VAL A 137 3.21 15.14 -3.47
CA VAL A 137 2.11 14.38 -4.07
C VAL A 137 0.76 14.90 -3.61
N VAL A 138 0.58 15.10 -2.30
CA VAL A 138 -0.68 15.63 -1.73
C VAL A 138 -0.97 17.02 -2.25
N SER A 139 0.01 17.93 -2.30
CA SER A 139 -0.20 19.28 -2.85
C SER A 139 -0.60 19.27 -4.32
N LYS A 140 0.00 18.40 -5.14
CA LYS A 140 -0.40 18.20 -6.54
C LYS A 140 -1.82 17.68 -6.65
N LEU A 141 -2.22 16.70 -5.83
CA LEU A 141 -3.58 16.15 -5.82
C LEU A 141 -4.61 17.20 -5.38
N VAL A 142 -4.33 17.95 -4.31
CA VAL A 142 -5.20 19.04 -3.84
C VAL A 142 -5.35 20.11 -4.92
N ALA A 143 -4.25 20.50 -5.58
CA ALA A 143 -4.27 21.46 -6.66
C ALA A 143 -5.05 20.95 -7.89
N ALA A 144 -4.91 19.67 -8.23
CA ALA A 144 -5.65 19.04 -9.32
C ALA A 144 -7.16 19.01 -9.03
N SER A 145 -7.55 18.59 -7.82
CA SER A 145 -8.95 18.59 -7.37
C SER A 145 -9.55 20.00 -7.37
N ALA A 146 -8.81 21.00 -6.88
CA ALA A 146 -9.24 22.39 -6.88
C ALA A 146 -9.42 22.95 -8.30
N ARG A 147 -8.56 22.58 -9.26
CA ARG A 147 -8.72 22.94 -10.67
C ARG A 147 -9.94 22.29 -11.29
N GLN A 148 -10.20 21.02 -10.98
CA GLN A 148 -11.33 20.27 -11.49
C GLN A 148 -12.67 20.83 -10.97
N LEU A 149 -12.71 21.24 -9.70
CA LEU A 149 -13.84 21.97 -9.11
C LEU A 149 -14.09 23.30 -9.82
N ARG A 150 -13.03 24.11 -10.03
CA ARG A 150 -13.16 25.38 -10.75
C ARG A 150 -13.60 25.20 -12.21
N GLN A 151 -13.17 24.13 -12.87
CA GLN A 151 -13.64 23.80 -14.23
C GLN A 151 -15.12 23.42 -14.24
N ARG A 152 -15.58 22.62 -13.28
CA ARG A 152 -17.01 22.28 -13.12
C ARG A 152 -17.87 23.50 -12.78
N GLU A 153 -17.36 24.42 -11.96
CA GLU A 153 -18.03 25.68 -11.63
C GLU A 153 -18.05 26.64 -12.82
N ALA A 154 -17.03 26.63 -13.68
CA ALA A 154 -16.97 27.45 -14.89
C ALA A 154 -17.81 26.91 -16.06
N GLU A 155 -18.03 25.59 -16.13
CA GLU A 155 -18.85 24.94 -17.16
C GLU A 155 -20.34 24.90 -16.83
N GLN A 156 -20.74 25.18 -15.58
CA GLN A 156 -22.15 25.30 -15.22
C GLN A 156 -22.65 26.74 -15.41
N PRO A 157 -23.67 26.99 -16.26
CA PRO A 157 -24.30 28.29 -16.31
C PRO A 157 -24.93 28.59 -14.94
N PRO A 158 -25.03 29.88 -14.53
CA PRO A 158 -25.69 30.24 -13.28
C PRO A 158 -27.13 29.71 -13.31
N ARG A 159 -27.39 28.64 -12.55
CA ARG A 159 -28.72 28.04 -12.46
C ARG A 159 -29.61 28.96 -11.61
N PRO A 160 -30.83 29.27 -12.06
CA PRO A 160 -31.75 30.07 -11.27
C PRO A 160 -32.07 29.36 -9.94
N GLN A 161 -32.33 30.16 -8.90
CA GLN A 161 -32.62 29.70 -7.54
C GLN A 161 -33.75 28.66 -7.45
N THR A 162 -34.61 28.57 -8.47
CA THR A 162 -35.65 27.55 -8.62
C THR A 162 -35.11 26.12 -8.67
N TRP A 163 -33.90 25.88 -9.19
CA TRP A 163 -33.32 24.55 -9.25
C TRP A 163 -33.01 23.98 -7.85
N LEU A 164 -32.56 24.82 -6.92
CA LEU A 164 -32.29 24.40 -5.54
C LEU A 164 -33.55 23.92 -4.84
N LEU A 165 -34.68 24.59 -5.09
CA LEU A 165 -35.98 24.18 -4.53
C LEU A 165 -36.47 22.88 -5.17
N GLU A 166 -36.30 22.71 -6.47
CA GLU A 166 -36.69 21.48 -7.19
C GLU A 166 -35.86 20.26 -6.73
N GLU A 167 -34.55 20.42 -6.58
CA GLU A 167 -33.65 19.36 -6.12
C GLU A 167 -33.94 19.00 -4.65
N LEU A 168 -34.20 20.00 -3.79
CA LEU A 168 -34.59 19.78 -2.39
C LEU A 168 -35.91 19.02 -2.30
N VAL A 169 -36.92 19.39 -3.09
CA VAL A 169 -38.21 18.70 -3.15
C VAL A 169 -38.04 17.26 -3.63
N LYS A 170 -37.16 17.03 -4.61
CA LYS A 170 -36.85 15.67 -5.10
C LYS A 170 -36.20 14.81 -4.01
N ILE A 171 -35.17 15.32 -3.33
CA ILE A 171 -34.48 14.61 -2.24
C ILE A 171 -35.44 14.31 -1.08
N LEU A 172 -36.30 15.27 -0.71
CA LEU A 172 -37.29 15.08 0.34
C LEU A 172 -38.31 14.00 -0.05
N ARG A 173 -38.75 13.97 -1.32
CA ARG A 173 -39.67 12.94 -1.82
C ARG A 173 -39.03 11.55 -1.79
N GLU A 174 -37.80 11.42 -2.30
CA GLU A 174 -37.06 10.14 -2.27
C GLU A 174 -36.85 9.63 -0.84
N LYS A 175 -36.54 10.52 0.12
CA LYS A 175 -36.41 10.13 1.53
C LYS A 175 -37.74 9.74 2.20
N ILE A 176 -38.83 10.41 1.85
CA ILE A 176 -40.17 10.07 2.35
C ILE A 176 -40.61 8.69 1.85
N GLU A 177 -40.27 8.33 0.62
CA GLU A 177 -40.58 7.02 0.04
C GLU A 177 -39.76 5.88 0.68
N LEU A 178 -38.54 6.18 1.15
CA LEU A 178 -37.63 5.21 1.75
C LEU A 178 -37.81 5.05 3.27
N ASP A 179 -38.32 6.06 3.97
CA ASP A 179 -38.46 6.06 5.43
C ASP A 179 -39.78 6.72 5.86
N ALA A 180 -40.77 5.90 6.23
CA ALA A 180 -42.06 6.37 6.70
C ALA A 180 -41.97 7.20 8.01
N GLY A 181 -40.94 6.99 8.84
CA GLY A 181 -40.70 7.76 10.05
C GLY A 181 -40.21 9.18 9.77
N PHE A 182 -39.59 9.41 8.61
CA PHE A 182 -39.15 10.72 8.17
C PHE A 182 -40.33 11.67 7.92
N VAL A 183 -41.50 11.16 7.53
CA VAL A 183 -42.72 11.96 7.33
C VAL A 183 -43.20 12.59 8.64
N GLU A 184 -43.20 11.84 9.74
CA GLU A 184 -43.57 12.39 11.05
C GLU A 184 -42.59 13.46 11.54
N VAL A 185 -41.30 13.28 11.27
CA VAL A 185 -40.28 14.26 11.57
C VAL A 185 -40.53 15.52 10.76
N VAL A 186 -40.62 15.43 9.43
CA VAL A 186 -40.91 16.58 8.56
C VAL A 186 -42.19 17.30 8.97
N LYS A 187 -43.24 16.57 9.34
CA LYS A 187 -44.50 17.16 9.83
C LYS A 187 -44.29 17.96 11.12
N LYS A 188 -43.55 17.42 12.09
CA LYS A 188 -43.20 18.14 13.33
C LYS A 188 -42.31 19.36 13.06
N ILE A 189 -41.42 19.29 12.07
CA ILE A 189 -40.59 20.43 11.64
C ILE A 189 -41.46 21.56 11.07
N VAL A 190 -42.47 21.22 10.26
CA VAL A 190 -43.38 22.21 9.66
C VAL A 190 -44.32 22.81 10.70
N GLU A 191 -44.78 22.01 11.67
CA GLU A 191 -45.70 22.45 12.73
C GLU A 191 -45.02 23.38 13.76
N ASP A 192 -43.73 23.19 14.05
CA ASP A 192 -42.98 24.01 15.01
C ASP A 192 -41.50 24.19 14.59
N PRO A 193 -41.20 25.11 13.66
CA PRO A 193 -39.87 25.27 13.09
C PRO A 193 -38.86 25.92 14.04
N GLU A 194 -39.32 26.73 15.01
CA GLU A 194 -38.44 27.44 15.95
C GLU A 194 -37.82 26.46 16.96
N ARG A 195 -38.55 25.42 17.36
CA ARG A 195 -38.06 24.39 18.28
C ARG A 195 -36.85 23.61 17.77
N LEU A 196 -36.69 23.47 16.45
CA LEU A 196 -35.48 22.87 15.86
C LEU A 196 -34.29 23.81 15.88
N ARG A 197 -34.50 25.12 15.75
CA ARG A 197 -33.40 26.07 15.83
C ARG A 197 -32.74 26.04 17.20
N GLU A 198 -33.52 25.84 18.27
CA GLU A 198 -32.99 25.68 19.63
C GLU A 198 -32.14 24.41 19.82
N CYS A 199 -32.36 23.34 19.06
CA CYS A 199 -31.58 22.10 19.17
C CYS A 199 -30.20 22.14 18.49
N TYR A 200 -29.92 23.18 17.70
CA TYR A 200 -28.67 23.32 16.93
C TYR A 200 -27.89 24.60 17.29
N VAL A 201 -28.16 25.20 18.45
CA VAL A 201 -27.33 26.25 19.08
C VAL A 201 -26.42 25.65 20.14
#